data_AF-A0A830D2J5-F1
#
_entry.id   AF-A0A830D2J5-F1
#
_cell.length_a   1.000
_cell.length_b   1.000
_cell.length_c   1.000
_cell.angle_alpha   90.00
_cell.angle_beta   90.00
_cell.angle_gamma   90.00
#
_symmetry.space_group_name_H-M   'P 1'
#
loop_
_entity.id
_entity.type
_entity.pdbx_description
1 polymer ?
#
loop_
_entity_poly.entity_id
_entity_poly.type
_entity_poly.pdbx_seq_one_letter_code
_entity_poly.pdbx_strand_id
1 'polypeptide(L)'
;MLYNQEKQKKRSRQKRLKAYDLSSLSEYLPALTSSLDSKPAEFKINSKTRNMLVLKESSQLKTVINHPVFESDPLGAIYQHLQNTQPAEDEKTKRKGGKTRKDKAKKKKSKDLQSMEI
;
A
#
# COMPACT_ATOMS: atom_id res chain seq x y z
N MET A 1 -8.72 -5.64 -46.89
CA MET A 1 -8.14 -4.38 -46.39
C MET A 1 -8.03 -4.32 -44.84
N LEU A 2 -7.63 -5.40 -44.15
CA LEU A 2 -7.50 -5.42 -42.67
C LEU A 2 -6.05 -5.33 -42.16
N TYR A 3 -5.07 -5.64 -43.01
CA TYR A 3 -3.66 -5.77 -42.64
C TYR A 3 -2.94 -4.44 -42.33
N ASN A 4 -3.40 -3.31 -42.89
CA ASN A 4 -2.75 -2.01 -42.75
C ASN A 4 -3.17 -1.25 -41.47
N GLN A 5 -4.37 -1.49 -40.93
CA GLN A 5 -4.83 -0.82 -39.70
C GLN A 5 -4.07 -1.30 -38.46
N GLU A 6 -3.75 -2.59 -38.36
CA GLU A 6 -3.01 -3.13 -37.22
C GLU A 6 -1.58 -2.60 -37.15
N LYS A 7 -0.90 -2.46 -38.30
CA LYS A 7 0.45 -1.90 -38.38
C LYS A 7 0.49 -0.43 -37.93
N GLN A 8 -0.51 0.37 -38.30
CA GLN A 8 -0.60 1.77 -37.88
C GLN A 8 -0.84 1.90 -36.37
N LYS A 9 -1.73 1.07 -35.81
CA LYS A 9 -1.99 1.04 -34.36
C LYS A 9 -0.73 0.67 -33.55
N LYS A 10 0.08 -0.28 -34.03
CA LYS A 10 1.35 -0.67 -33.38
C LYS A 10 2.38 0.47 -33.40
N ARG A 11 2.54 1.17 -34.53
CA ARG A 11 3.46 2.33 -34.64
C ARG A 11 3.05 3.51 -33.75
N SER A 12 1.76 3.82 -33.67
CA SER A 12 1.23 4.86 -32.78
C SER A 12 1.52 4.54 -31.30
N ARG A 13 1.31 3.29 -30.88
CA ARG A 13 1.63 2.83 -29.51
C ARG A 13 3.13 2.96 -29.20
N GLN A 14 4.00 2.56 -30.13
CA GLN A 14 5.46 2.70 -29.95
C GLN A 14 5.90 4.16 -29.83
N LYS A 15 5.32 5.08 -30.62
CA LYS A 15 5.60 6.53 -30.48
C LYS A 15 5.19 7.07 -29.12
N ARG A 16 4.03 6.64 -28.62
CA ARG A 16 3.56 7.04 -27.29
C ARG A 16 4.48 6.52 -26.18
N LEU A 17 4.93 5.26 -26.26
CA LEU A 17 5.85 4.70 -25.26
C LEU A 17 7.16 5.50 -25.13
N LYS A 18 7.71 6.00 -26.25
CA LYS A 18 8.93 6.85 -26.21
C LYS A 18 8.70 8.25 -25.66
N ALA A 19 7.50 8.81 -25.82
CA ALA A 19 7.17 10.14 -25.28
C ALA A 19 7.06 10.15 -23.74
N TYR A 20 6.89 8.98 -23.13
CA TYR A 20 6.86 8.80 -21.68
C TYR A 20 8.15 8.18 -21.14
N ASP A 21 9.26 8.28 -21.88
CA ASP A 21 10.57 7.94 -21.33
C ASP A 21 10.99 9.02 -20.32
N LEU A 22 10.93 8.65 -19.04
CA LEU A 22 11.23 9.54 -17.91
C LEU A 22 12.65 9.32 -17.36
N SER A 23 13.51 8.62 -18.09
CA SER A 23 14.89 8.35 -17.68
C SER A 23 15.68 9.62 -17.34
N SER A 24 15.44 10.72 -18.06
CA SER A 24 16.09 12.03 -17.80
C SER A 24 15.74 12.65 -16.45
N LEU A 25 14.63 12.26 -15.81
CA LEU A 25 14.27 12.77 -14.48
C LEU A 25 15.22 12.25 -13.38
N SER A 26 15.91 11.14 -13.63
CA SER A 26 16.84 10.56 -12.65
C SER A 26 18.06 11.45 -12.37
N GLU A 27 18.43 12.33 -13.29
CA GLU A 27 19.55 13.28 -13.12
C GLU A 27 19.22 14.42 -12.15
N TYR A 28 17.93 14.73 -11.98
CA TYR A 28 17.45 15.86 -11.17
C TYR A 28 16.95 15.45 -9.79
N LEU A 29 16.72 14.15 -9.56
CA LEU A 29 16.28 13.65 -8.28
C LEU A 29 17.50 13.33 -7.41
N PRO A 30 17.45 13.60 -6.09
CA PRO A 30 18.44 13.08 -5.17
C PRO A 30 18.58 11.57 -5.36
N ALA A 31 19.81 11.05 -5.32
CA ALA A 31 20.07 9.62 -5.38
C ALA A 31 19.47 8.93 -4.14
N LEU A 32 18.18 8.63 -4.19
CA LEU A 32 17.45 7.93 -3.17
C LEU A 32 17.96 6.49 -3.16
N THR A 33 18.79 6.15 -2.17
CA THR A 33 19.21 4.77 -1.87
C THR A 33 18.05 3.92 -1.32
N SER A 34 16.81 4.35 -1.52
CA SER A 34 15.61 3.62 -1.12
C SER A 34 15.43 2.43 -2.05
N SER A 35 15.86 1.25 -1.57
CA SER A 35 15.33 -0.07 -1.93
C SER A 35 14.70 -0.14 -3.33
N LEU A 36 15.54 -0.33 -4.34
CA LEU A 36 15.11 -0.63 -5.72
C LEU A 36 14.29 -1.94 -5.83
N ASP A 37 14.14 -2.69 -4.72
CA ASP A 37 13.47 -3.98 -4.65
C ASP A 37 11.96 -3.91 -4.43
N SER A 38 11.35 -2.71 -4.33
CA SER A 38 9.89 -2.64 -4.37
C SER A 38 9.43 -2.90 -5.81
N LYS A 39 9.27 -4.18 -6.15
CA LYS A 39 8.52 -4.59 -7.34
C LYS A 39 7.24 -3.76 -7.39
N PRO A 40 6.83 -3.25 -8.56
CA PRO A 40 5.55 -2.57 -8.69
C PRO A 40 4.51 -3.51 -8.11
N ALA A 41 3.90 -3.11 -6.98
CA ALA A 41 2.90 -3.93 -6.36
C ALA A 41 1.76 -4.04 -7.37
N GLU A 42 1.65 -5.18 -8.03
CA GLU A 42 0.58 -5.48 -9.00
C GLU A 42 -0.73 -5.59 -8.23
N PHE A 43 -1.26 -4.45 -7.80
CA PHE A 43 -2.59 -4.35 -7.23
C PHE A 43 -3.58 -4.55 -8.38
N LYS A 44 -3.91 -5.81 -8.67
CA LYS A 44 -5.03 -6.18 -9.52
C LYS A 44 -6.33 -5.82 -8.80
N ILE A 45 -6.69 -4.54 -8.85
CA ILE A 45 -7.91 -4.02 -8.24
C ILE A 45 -9.08 -4.29 -9.18
N ASN A 46 -10.02 -5.12 -8.74
CA ASN A 46 -11.31 -5.29 -9.41
C ASN A 46 -12.28 -4.16 -9.04
N SER A 47 -13.38 -4.01 -9.78
CA SER A 47 -14.36 -2.94 -9.57
C SER A 47 -14.91 -2.91 -8.13
N LYS A 48 -15.21 -4.08 -7.54
CA LYS A 48 -15.71 -4.19 -6.15
C LYS A 48 -14.67 -3.69 -5.15
N THR A 49 -13.43 -4.12 -5.28
CA THR A 49 -12.33 -3.68 -4.41
C THR A 49 -12.04 -2.19 -4.56
N ARG A 50 -12.19 -1.62 -5.77
CA ARG A 50 -12.06 -0.17 -5.99
C ARG A 50 -13.14 0.60 -5.23
N ASN A 51 -14.39 0.17 -5.34
CA ASN A 51 -15.50 0.85 -4.65
C ASN A 51 -15.33 0.79 -3.12
N MET A 52 -14.91 -0.36 -2.59
CA MET A 52 -14.61 -0.51 -1.17
C MET A 52 -13.48 0.42 -0.72
N LEU A 53 -12.41 0.53 -1.51
CA LEU A 53 -11.32 1.49 -1.23
C LEU A 53 -11.85 2.93 -1.23
N VAL A 54 -12.63 3.33 -2.24
CA VAL A 54 -13.23 4.67 -2.30
C VAL A 54 -14.09 4.96 -1.07
N LEU A 55 -14.93 4.02 -0.63
CA LEU A 55 -15.75 4.18 0.57
C LEU A 55 -14.89 4.35 1.82
N LYS A 56 -13.86 3.51 1.99
CA LYS A 56 -12.94 3.59 3.12
C LYS A 56 -12.17 4.92 3.14
N GLU A 57 -11.52 5.27 2.05
CA GLU A 57 -10.73 6.51 1.96
C GLU A 57 -11.62 7.75 2.10
N SER A 58 -12.83 7.74 1.52
CA SER A 58 -13.78 8.85 1.68
C SER A 58 -14.26 9.01 3.13
N SER A 59 -14.47 7.91 3.86
CA SER A 59 -14.80 7.99 5.29
C SER A 59 -13.65 8.58 6.11
N GLN A 60 -12.41 8.15 5.85
CA GLN A 60 -11.22 8.67 6.54
C GLN A 60 -11.03 10.16 6.26
N LEU A 61 -11.16 10.57 5.00
CA LEU A 61 -11.05 11.96 4.61
C LEU A 61 -12.09 12.83 5.30
N LYS A 62 -13.35 12.38 5.38
CA LYS A 62 -14.40 13.11 6.11
C LYS A 62 -14.06 13.27 7.58
N THR A 63 -13.50 12.23 8.21
CA THR A 63 -13.06 12.32 9.62
C THR A 63 -11.97 13.37 9.81
N VAL A 64 -11.00 13.48 8.90
CA VAL A 64 -9.95 14.51 8.98
C VAL A 64 -10.52 15.90 8.77
N ILE A 65 -11.35 16.09 7.74
CA ILE A 65 -11.93 17.39 7.40
C ILE A 65 -12.80 17.93 8.55
N ASN A 66 -13.59 17.07 9.19
CA ASN A 66 -14.48 17.46 10.28
C ASN A 66 -13.78 17.55 11.65
N HIS A 67 -12.45 17.39 11.70
CA HIS A 67 -11.71 17.42 12.96
C HIS A 67 -11.44 18.87 13.38
N PRO A 68 -11.74 19.28 14.62
CA PRO A 68 -11.66 20.69 15.04
C PRO A 68 -10.24 21.27 14.93
N VAL A 69 -9.21 20.44 15.16
CA VAL A 69 -7.80 20.86 15.01
C VAL A 69 -7.47 21.14 13.53
N PHE A 70 -8.08 20.40 12.61
CA PHE A 70 -7.88 20.59 11.18
C PHE A 70 -8.64 21.82 10.66
N GLU A 71 -9.82 22.11 11.22
CA GLU A 71 -10.58 23.34 10.91
C GLU A 71 -9.83 24.60 11.34
N SER A 72 -9.15 24.57 12.50
CA SER A 72 -8.41 25.73 13.02
C SER A 72 -7.05 25.94 12.35
N ASP A 73 -6.27 24.86 12.18
CA ASP A 73 -4.95 24.90 11.54
C ASP A 73 -4.70 23.61 10.73
N PRO A 74 -5.04 23.61 9.43
CA PRO A 74 -4.89 22.42 8.61
C PRO A 74 -3.43 22.01 8.43
N LEU A 75 -2.50 22.98 8.39
CA LEU A 75 -1.07 22.70 8.21
C LEU A 75 -0.46 22.10 9.47
N GLY A 76 -0.77 22.68 10.63
CA GLY A 76 -0.35 22.14 11.93
C GLY A 76 -0.93 20.75 12.21
N ALA A 77 -2.20 20.53 11.88
CA ALA A 77 -2.86 19.23 12.03
C ALA A 77 -2.19 18.14 11.17
N ILE A 78 -1.85 18.45 9.92
CA ILE A 78 -1.13 17.53 9.03
C ILE A 78 0.26 17.24 9.61
N TYR A 79 0.99 18.27 10.04
CA TYR A 79 2.33 18.10 10.63
C TYR A 79 2.28 17.18 11.86
N GLN A 80 1.36 17.42 12.78
CA GLN A 80 1.18 16.58 13.97
C GLN A 80 0.79 15.15 13.61
N HIS A 81 -0.12 14.97 12.65
CA HIS A 81 -0.51 13.65 12.18
C HIS A 81 0.68 12.88 11.60
N LEU A 82 1.49 13.52 10.76
CA LEU A 82 2.70 12.92 10.20
C LEU A 82 3.67 12.52 11.31
N GLN A 83 3.95 13.38 12.28
CA GLN A 83 4.82 13.04 13.41
C GLN A 83 4.31 11.83 14.21
N ASN A 84 3.00 11.74 14.44
CA ASN A 84 2.40 10.67 15.25
C ASN A 84 2.26 9.33 14.52
N THR A 85 2.12 9.36 13.19
CA THR A 85 1.87 8.15 12.37
C THR A 85 3.10 7.65 11.63
N GLN A 86 4.22 8.38 11.71
CA GLN A 86 5.50 7.87 11.25
C GLN A 86 5.80 6.56 11.99
N PRO A 87 6.10 5.47 11.27
CA PRO A 87 6.61 4.27 11.92
C PRO A 87 7.88 4.66 12.66
N ALA A 88 8.02 4.23 13.92
CA ALA A 88 9.26 4.44 14.66
C ALA A 88 10.41 3.94 13.78
N GLU A 89 11.43 4.79 13.57
CA GLU A 89 12.61 4.34 12.84
C GLU A 89 13.11 3.06 13.51
N ASP A 90 13.45 2.06 12.69
CA ASP A 90 13.99 0.79 13.13
C ASP A 90 15.38 1.01 13.79
N GLU A 91 15.42 1.64 14.96
CA GLU A 91 16.47 1.39 15.92
C GLU A 91 16.30 -0.08 16.31
N LYS A 92 17.05 -0.93 15.60
CA LYS A 92 17.21 -2.34 15.85
C LYS A 92 17.63 -2.51 17.31
N THR A 93 16.65 -2.62 18.21
CA THR A 93 16.92 -3.04 19.58
C THR A 93 17.44 -4.47 19.48
N LYS A 94 18.76 -4.59 19.64
CA LYS A 94 19.49 -5.86 19.64
C LYS A 94 19.06 -6.62 20.90
N ARG A 95 17.88 -7.25 20.88
CA ARG A 95 17.42 -8.07 21.99
C ARG A 95 18.22 -9.37 21.98
N LYS A 96 19.08 -9.47 23.00
CA LYS A 96 19.88 -10.64 23.37
C LYS A 96 19.07 -11.93 23.26
N GLY A 97 19.71 -12.96 22.70
CA GLY A 97 19.12 -14.27 22.49
C GLY A 97 18.58 -14.92 23.76
N GLY A 98 17.32 -15.36 23.68
CA GLY A 98 16.72 -16.32 24.59
C GLY A 98 16.58 -17.67 23.88
N LYS A 99 17.39 -18.63 24.31
CA LYS A 99 17.37 -20.04 23.86
C LYS A 99 16.14 -20.77 24.41
N THR A 100 15.58 -21.67 23.59
CA THR A 100 14.80 -22.89 23.93
C THR A 100 13.39 -22.68 24.53
N ARG A 101 12.34 -23.46 24.25
CA ARG A 101 12.23 -24.91 23.99
C ARG A 101 11.09 -25.24 23.02
N LYS A 102 11.24 -26.43 22.44
CA LYS A 102 10.39 -27.13 21.48
C LYS A 102 9.49 -28.07 22.29
N ASP A 103 8.18 -27.88 22.28
CA ASP A 103 7.24 -28.90 22.74
C ASP A 103 6.22 -29.24 21.66
N LYS A 104 6.38 -30.45 21.13
CA LYS A 104 5.38 -31.16 20.32
C LYS A 104 4.39 -31.80 21.28
N ALA A 105 3.10 -31.48 21.18
CA ALA A 105 2.03 -32.33 21.71
C ALA A 105 1.03 -32.64 20.59
N LYS A 106 0.91 -33.94 20.28
CA LYS A 106 -0.01 -34.55 19.32
C LYS A 106 -1.33 -34.92 20.03
N LYS A 107 -2.43 -34.84 19.25
CA LYS A 107 -3.76 -35.49 19.43
C LYS A 107 -4.65 -34.85 20.53
N LYS A 108 -5.95 -34.65 20.32
CA LYS A 108 -6.97 -35.62 19.85
C LYS A 108 -8.19 -34.88 19.27
N LYS A 109 -8.87 -35.49 18.29
CA LYS A 109 -10.22 -35.11 17.82
C LYS A 109 -11.26 -35.44 18.90
N SER A 110 -12.25 -34.57 19.08
CA SER A 110 -13.61 -34.96 19.46
C SER A 110 -14.61 -33.98 18.84
N LYS A 111 -15.64 -34.53 18.22
CA LYS A 111 -16.87 -33.86 17.77
C LYS A 111 -17.83 -33.76 18.96
N ASP A 112 -18.54 -32.64 19.09
CA ASP A 112 -19.95 -32.48 19.54
C ASP A 112 -20.20 -30.97 19.66
N LEU A 113 -21.00 -30.31 18.82
CA LEU A 113 -22.47 -30.23 18.79
C LEU A 113 -23.14 -29.68 20.07
N GLN A 114 -23.79 -28.52 19.89
CA GLN A 114 -24.98 -27.97 20.56
C GLN A 114 -24.89 -27.29 21.94
N SER A 115 -25.31 -26.01 21.98
CA SER A 115 -26.39 -25.40 22.82
C SER A 115 -26.15 -23.89 22.97
N MET A 116 -26.93 -23.03 22.30
CA MET A 116 -28.09 -22.25 22.82
C MET A 116 -27.74 -21.08 23.77
N GLU A 117 -28.10 -19.87 23.29
CA GLU A 117 -28.73 -18.71 23.96
C GLU A 117 -28.34 -18.33 25.40
N ILE A 118 -27.88 -17.08 25.54
CA ILE A 118 -28.43 -16.08 26.48
C ILE A 118 -28.54 -14.75 25.72
#